data_AF-A0A7C1HTC6-F1
#
_entry.id   AF-A0A7C1HTC6-F1
#
_cell.length_a   1.000
_cell.length_b   1.000
_cell.length_c   1.000
_cell.angle_alpha   90.00
_cell.angle_beta   90.00
_cell.angle_gamma   90.00
#
_symmetry.space_group_name_H-M   'P 1'
#
loop_
_entity.id
_entity.type
_entity.pdbx_description
1 polymer ?
#
loop_
_entity_poly.entity_id
_entity_poly.type
_entity_poly.pdbx_seq_one_letter_code
_entity_poly.pdbx_strand_id
1 'polypeptide(L)'
;MILRKLNGRLFPFGIFRLLFGLRRIRQYRVWGMGVIPEFQRRAIDTLFYREMYRVLRSRAPVKLEENWVLEDNRAMHNPIMKLGFGHVKTYRVYEGEI
;
A
#
# COMPACT_ATOMS: atom_id res chain seq x y z
N MET A 1 -13.20 9.48 -5.18
CA MET A 1 -12.91 8.16 -5.77
C MET A 1 -13.40 8.13 -7.22
N ILE A 2 -12.55 7.72 -8.18
CA ILE A 2 -12.88 7.72 -9.63
C ILE A 2 -14.07 6.81 -9.94
N LEU A 3 -14.14 5.65 -9.29
CA LEU A 3 -15.23 4.68 -9.48
C LEU A 3 -16.61 5.27 -9.16
N ARG A 4 -16.72 6.12 -8.13
CA ARG A 4 -17.99 6.82 -7.81
C ARG A 4 -18.47 7.73 -8.94
N LYS A 5 -17.55 8.27 -9.76
CA LYS A 5 -17.88 9.11 -10.93
C LYS A 5 -18.33 8.32 -12.16
N LEU A 6 -18.13 6.99 -12.16
CA LEU A 6 -18.56 6.10 -13.24
C LEU A 6 -20.02 5.64 -13.06
N ASN A 7 -20.54 5.68 -11.84
CA ASN A 7 -21.92 5.27 -11.52
C ASN A 7 -22.32 3.92 -12.13
N GLY A 8 -21.41 2.93 -12.05
CA GLY A 8 -21.63 1.58 -12.58
C GLY A 8 -21.57 1.44 -14.11
N ARG A 9 -21.35 2.51 -14.88
CA ARG A 9 -21.31 2.47 -16.34
C ARG A 9 -19.94 2.82 -16.89
N LEU A 10 -19.37 1.89 -17.66
CA LEU A 10 -18.08 2.10 -18.32
C LEU A 10 -18.24 2.73 -19.71
N PHE A 11 -19.32 2.42 -20.44
CA PHE A 11 -19.52 2.87 -21.82
C PHE A 11 -20.66 3.90 -21.93
N PRO A 12 -20.63 4.77 -22.97
CA PRO A 12 -19.52 4.93 -23.93
C PRO A 12 -18.38 5.82 -23.40
N PHE A 13 -18.66 6.71 -22.43
CA PHE A 13 -17.68 7.73 -21.99
C PHE A 13 -16.98 7.44 -20.65
N GLY A 14 -17.43 6.45 -19.89
CA GLY A 14 -16.84 6.08 -18.59
C GLY A 14 -15.40 5.58 -18.72
N ILE A 15 -15.06 4.92 -19.84
CA ILE A 15 -13.72 4.42 -20.11
C ILE A 15 -12.69 5.55 -20.18
N PHE A 16 -13.03 6.66 -20.84
CA PHE A 16 -12.15 7.83 -20.90
C PHE A 16 -11.98 8.45 -19.50
N ARG A 17 -13.07 8.57 -18.73
CA ARG A 17 -13.01 9.05 -17.34
C ARG A 17 -12.12 8.15 -16.46
N LEU A 18 -12.18 6.84 -16.65
CA LEU A 18 -11.33 5.88 -15.94
C LEU A 18 -9.87 6.06 -16.37
N LEU A 19 -9.56 5.99 -17.66
CA LEU A 19 -8.19 6.09 -18.19
C LEU A 19 -7.49 7.38 -17.77
N PHE A 20 -8.14 8.53 -17.94
CA PHE A 20 -7.58 9.82 -17.52
C PHE A 20 -7.54 9.96 -16.00
N GLY A 21 -8.47 9.32 -15.29
CA GLY A 21 -8.50 9.28 -13.83
C GLY A 21 -7.35 8.46 -13.24
N LEU A 22 -7.04 7.29 -13.81
CA LEU A 22 -6.01 6.37 -13.31
C LEU A 22 -4.64 7.06 -13.22
N ARG A 23 -4.29 7.89 -14.22
CA ARG A 23 -3.03 8.66 -14.24
C ARG A 23 -2.94 9.71 -13.12
N ARG A 24 -4.06 10.08 -12.51
CA ARG A 24 -4.16 11.07 -11.41
C ARG A 24 -4.13 10.43 -10.03
N ILE A 25 -4.08 9.10 -9.92
CA ILE A 25 -4.00 8.41 -8.63
C ILE A 25 -2.63 8.69 -8.02
N ARG A 26 -2.63 9.21 -6.80
CA ARG A 26 -1.44 9.52 -6.00
C ARG A 26 -1.48 8.88 -4.60
N GLN A 27 -2.52 8.10 -4.33
CA GLN A 27 -2.72 7.42 -3.05
C GLN A 27 -2.63 5.92 -3.31
N TYR A 28 -1.70 5.27 -2.64
CA TYR A 28 -1.45 3.83 -2.78
C TYR A 28 -1.49 3.18 -1.41
N ARG A 29 -1.84 1.89 -1.41
CA ARG A 29 -1.86 1.06 -0.22
C ARG A 29 -1.02 -0.18 -0.45
N VAL A 30 -0.08 -0.45 0.45
CA VAL A 30 0.59 -1.74 0.55
C VAL A 30 -0.31 -2.64 1.37
N TRP A 31 -0.81 -3.71 0.76
CA TRP A 31 -1.69 -4.67 1.44
C TRP A 31 -0.91 -5.79 2.14
N GLY A 32 0.24 -6.16 1.57
CA GLY A 32 1.15 -7.12 2.17
C GLY A 32 2.44 -7.20 1.38
N MET A 33 3.51 -7.60 2.06
CA MET A 33 4.80 -7.90 1.47
C MET A 33 5.27 -9.24 2.05
N GLY A 34 5.51 -10.21 1.17
CA GLY A 34 5.89 -11.56 1.58
C GLY A 34 7.24 -11.95 0.98
N VAL A 35 8.10 -12.52 1.81
CA VAL A 35 9.33 -13.18 1.39
C VAL A 35 9.27 -14.61 1.92
N ILE A 36 9.46 -15.58 1.03
CA ILE A 36 9.50 -16.99 1.41
C ILE A 36 10.64 -17.26 2.42
N PRO A 37 10.45 -18.17 3.39
CA PRO A 37 11.34 -18.31 4.56
C PRO A 37 12.83 -18.42 4.22
N GLU A 38 13.17 -19.12 3.14
CA GLU A 38 14.55 -19.41 2.69
C GLU A 38 15.32 -18.13 2.31
N PHE A 39 14.57 -17.08 1.97
CA PHE A 39 15.04 -15.80 1.46
C PHE A 39 14.85 -14.66 2.46
N GLN A 40 14.22 -14.91 3.61
CA GLN A 40 14.09 -13.92 4.68
C GLN A 40 15.47 -13.54 5.24
N ARG A 41 15.56 -12.34 5.84
CA ARG A 41 16.80 -11.79 6.43
C ARG A 41 17.96 -11.58 5.44
N ARG A 42 17.69 -11.66 4.14
CA ARG A 42 18.65 -11.34 3.06
C ARG A 42 18.44 -9.93 2.47
N ALA A 43 17.78 -9.03 3.20
CA ALA A 43 17.45 -7.66 2.79
C ALA A 43 16.60 -7.53 1.51
N ILE A 44 15.87 -8.59 1.12
CA ILE A 44 15.02 -8.60 -0.08
C ILE A 44 13.79 -7.69 0.09
N ASP A 45 13.23 -7.64 1.29
CA ASP A 45 12.23 -6.68 1.72
C ASP A 45 12.68 -5.23 1.43
N THR A 46 13.93 -4.91 1.75
CA THR A 46 14.51 -3.58 1.48
C THR A 46 14.60 -3.30 -0.02
N LEU A 47 14.91 -4.30 -0.85
CA LEU A 47 14.90 -4.15 -2.30
C LEU A 47 13.50 -3.85 -2.82
N PHE A 48 12.46 -4.51 -2.29
CA PHE A 48 11.07 -4.20 -2.65
C PHE A 48 10.70 -2.76 -2.32
N TYR A 49 11.04 -2.28 -1.11
CA TYR A 49 10.81 -0.87 -0.75
C TYR A 49 11.57 0.11 -1.64
N ARG A 50 12.83 -0.20 -2.01
CA ARG A 50 13.63 0.63 -2.92
C ARG A 50 13.01 0.71 -4.31
N GLU A 51 12.61 -0.43 -4.87
CA GLU A 51 11.97 -0.47 -6.18
C GLU A 51 10.61 0.22 -6.18
N MET A 52 9.82 0.04 -5.11
CA MET A 52 8.58 0.78 -4.90
C MET A 52 8.82 2.29 -4.86
N TYR A 53 9.81 2.75 -4.09
CA TYR A 53 10.20 4.16 -4.07
C TYR A 53 10.61 4.67 -5.46
N ARG A 54 11.44 3.91 -6.19
CA ARG A 54 11.88 4.27 -7.54
C ARG A 54 10.70 4.50 -8.48
N VAL A 55 9.71 3.60 -8.47
CA VAL A 55 8.51 3.71 -9.31
C VAL A 55 7.63 4.88 -8.89
N LEU A 56 7.40 5.06 -7.59
CA LEU A 56 6.49 6.07 -7.05
C LEU A 56 7.07 7.49 -7.05
N ARG A 57 8.40 7.64 -6.99
CA ARG A 57 9.08 8.95 -6.98
C ARG A 57 8.75 9.79 -8.22
N SER A 58 8.67 9.16 -9.39
CA SER A 58 8.25 9.83 -10.64
C SER A 58 6.83 10.40 -10.60
N ARG A 59 6.01 9.93 -9.64
CA ARG A 59 4.63 10.35 -9.39
C ARG A 59 4.51 11.18 -8.11
N ALA A 60 5.58 11.77 -7.59
CA ALA A 60 5.50 12.65 -6.43
C ALA A 60 4.61 13.90 -6.72
N PRO A 61 3.87 14.41 -5.71
CA PRO A 61 3.72 13.88 -4.36
C PRO A 61 2.84 12.61 -4.33
N VAL A 62 3.23 11.64 -3.50
CA VAL A 62 2.52 10.36 -3.30
C VAL A 62 2.20 10.19 -1.82
N LYS A 63 1.00 9.71 -1.51
CA LYS A 63 0.65 9.18 -0.19
C LYS A 63 0.66 7.66 -0.25
N LEU A 64 1.43 7.03 0.63
CA LEU A 64 1.52 5.58 0.75
C LEU A 64 1.04 5.16 2.14
N GLU A 65 0.12 4.20 2.18
CA GLU A 65 -0.38 3.62 3.43
C GLU A 65 0.00 2.15 3.48
N GLU A 66 0.65 1.72 4.56
CA GLU A 66 0.84 0.31 4.87
C GLU A 66 -0.14 -0.05 6.00
N ASN A 67 -0.96 -1.07 5.77
CA ASN A 67 -2.00 -1.49 6.71
C ASN A 67 -1.85 -2.98 7.01
N TRP A 68 -2.52 -3.45 8.07
CA TRP A 68 -2.53 -4.87 8.46
C TRP A 68 -1.17 -5.42 8.88
N VAL A 69 -0.35 -4.58 9.50
CA VAL A 69 0.89 -5.04 10.16
C VAL A 69 0.53 -5.44 11.58
N LEU A 70 0.73 -6.72 11.91
CA LEU A 70 0.56 -7.22 13.27
C LEU A 70 1.63 -6.60 14.17
N GLU A 71 1.24 -6.25 15.39
CA GLU A 71 2.11 -5.57 16.37
C GLU A 71 3.34 -6.40 16.77
N ASP A 72 3.23 -7.72 16.71
CA ASP A 72 4.31 -8.66 16.97
C ASP A 72 5.22 -8.91 15.76
N ASN A 73 4.84 -8.44 14.57
CA ASN A 73 5.63 -8.55 13.35
C ASN A 73 6.75 -7.50 13.32
N ARG A 74 7.77 -7.72 14.18
CA ARG A 74 8.96 -6.87 14.27
C ARG A 74 9.71 -6.77 12.95
N ALA A 75 9.68 -7.82 12.13
CA ALA A 75 10.33 -7.85 10.83
C ALA A 75 9.75 -6.80 9.87
N MET A 76 8.43 -6.56 9.92
CA MET A 76 7.75 -5.53 9.13
C MET A 76 7.79 -4.14 9.79
N HIS A 77 7.73 -4.05 11.12
CA HIS A 77 7.81 -2.75 11.81
C HIS A 77 9.13 -2.02 11.56
N ASN A 78 10.26 -2.74 11.57
CA ASN A 78 11.58 -2.16 11.36
C ASN A 78 11.74 -1.35 10.05
N PRO A 79 11.42 -1.91 8.86
CA PRO A 79 11.54 -1.16 7.61
C PRO A 79 10.57 0.01 7.54
N ILE A 80 9.31 -0.13 8.01
CA ILE A 80 8.32 0.96 8.02
C ILE A 80 8.84 2.18 8.78
N MET A 81 9.40 1.96 9.98
CA MET A 81 9.98 3.02 10.80
C MET A 81 11.21 3.66 10.13
N LYS A 82 12.10 2.84 9.55
CA LYS A 82 13.29 3.32 8.84
C LYS A 82 12.97 4.12 7.58
N LEU A 83 11.83 3.83 6.92
CA LEU A 83 11.35 4.55 5.76
C LEU A 83 10.65 5.87 6.12
N GLY A 84 10.51 6.18 7.41
CA GLY A 84 9.91 7.44 7.89
C GLY A 84 8.39 7.47 7.80
N PHE A 85 7.72 6.31 7.79
CA PHE A 85 6.26 6.27 7.88
C PHE A 85 5.80 6.78 9.24
N GLY A 86 4.77 7.63 9.24
CA GLY A 86 4.07 8.02 10.46
C GLY A 86 3.07 6.95 10.89
N HIS A 87 3.01 6.64 12.18
CA HIS A 87 1.95 5.80 12.74
C HIS A 87 0.62 6.55 12.72
N VAL A 88 -0.41 5.98 12.09
CA VAL A 88 -1.72 6.64 11.94
C VAL A 88 -2.75 6.10 12.92
N LYS A 89 -2.85 4.77 13.06
CA LYS A 89 -3.88 4.12 13.89
C LYS A 89 -3.50 2.70 14.27
N THR A 90 -3.86 2.30 15.49
CA THR A 90 -3.78 0.92 15.96
C THR A 90 -5.19 0.34 16.04
N TYR A 91 -5.39 -0.86 15.49
CA TYR A 91 -6.60 -1.64 15.64
C TYR A 91 -6.30 -2.83 16.57
N ARG A 92 -7.17 -3.09 17.55
CA ARG A 92 -7.08 -4.24 18.44
C ARG A 92 -8.20 -5.20 18.10
N VAL A 93 -7.87 -6.46 17.87
CA VAL A 93 -8.83 -7.53 17.65
C VAL A 93 -8.96 -8.28 18.96
N TYR A 94 -10.18 -8.41 19.47
CA TYR A 94 -10.50 -9.16 20.67
C TYR A 94 -11.31 -10.38 20.25
N GLU A 95 -10.96 -11.54 20.79
CA GLU A 95 -11.78 -12.73 20.70
C GLU A 95 -12.79 -12.69 21.84
N GLY A 96 -14.08 -12.83 21.52
CA GLY A 96 -15.13 -12.99 22.51
C GLY A 96 -15.38 -14.47 22.75
N GLU A 97 -15.67 -14.85 24.00
CA GLU A 97 -16.22 -16.17 24.29
C GLU A 97 -17.61 -16.25 23.65
N ILE A 98 -17.80 -17.24 22.76
CA ILE A 98 -19.10 -17.59 22.17
C ILE A 98 -19.75 -18.64 23.07
#